data_AF-A0A397UH26-F1
#
_entry.id   AF-A0A397UH26-F1
#
_cell.length_a   1.000
_cell.length_b   1.000
_cell.length_c   1.000
_cell.angle_alpha   90.00
_cell.angle_beta   90.00
_cell.angle_gamma   90.00
#
_symmetry.space_group_name_H-M   'P 1'
#
loop_
_entity.id
_entity.type
_entity.pdbx_description
1 polymer ?
#
loop_
_entity_poly.entity_id
_entity_poly.type
_entity_poly.pdbx_seq_one_letter_code
_entity_poly.pdbx_strand_id
1 'polypeptide(L)'
;MRFFQKKKNLGHVFSFVAICIMFPCIIVAESFYSAQYFLYFFQRNLNVDKITVAVSIAILFIITLYQSCSNIVSDFINQALAFFKIIALLFISVFGLVKFRTNSFNWNNIFNVSSDFGAYGSGLIKVLLTYEGWNNINYLIGEFDPRPEDLEYPSRILKYSSILSVCISFISCFLSNAAFITVVGYNPNNSTYNESTQMPMRFGKELFGENGEYFMTILLAISTFGCVSALIFTYSRIIKYAGENEFIPSLFSAYGANCNTLFNQLWAQFLYCSILSIIFLIKMNYVSDFLSNLSQYGYIIYHGASALCLILIKIRLEDMNPEIFSISIYMVITYLFIIIFIIFALFVPPRDSNFNYLISYCISWVAVALGLIIWYIRNRGQRIQNEEFNNAIGEPINDENA
;
A
#
# COMPACT_ATOMS: atom_id res chain seq x y z
N MET A 1 18.42 15.26 -26.45
CA MET A 1 17.53 14.72 -25.38
C MET A 1 16.16 15.41 -25.41
N ARG A 2 15.22 14.92 -26.23
CA ARG A 2 13.81 15.43 -26.32
C ARG A 2 12.80 14.35 -25.89
N PHE A 3 13.18 13.47 -24.95
CA PHE A 3 12.46 12.20 -24.75
C PHE A 3 11.39 12.17 -23.66
N PHE A 4 11.27 13.20 -22.83
CA PHE A 4 10.16 13.35 -21.89
C PHE A 4 9.57 14.75 -22.03
N GLN A 5 8.57 14.91 -22.90
CA GLN A 5 7.68 16.05 -22.75
C GLN A 5 6.96 15.88 -21.41
N LYS A 6 7.34 16.69 -20.41
CA LYS A 6 6.75 16.77 -19.05
C LYS A 6 5.20 16.79 -19.06
N LYS A 7 4.60 17.18 -20.19
CA LYS A 7 3.17 17.37 -20.43
C LYS A 7 2.37 16.14 -20.89
N LYS A 8 3.00 15.02 -21.31
CA LYS A 8 2.30 13.79 -21.80
C LYS A 8 2.61 12.55 -20.95
N ASN A 9 2.62 12.67 -19.64
CA ASN A 9 3.00 11.55 -18.78
C ASN A 9 1.77 10.70 -18.38
N LEU A 10 1.73 9.44 -18.79
CA LEU A 10 0.70 8.47 -18.35
C LEU A 10 0.75 8.24 -16.83
N GLY A 11 1.87 8.55 -16.18
CA GLY A 11 2.00 8.54 -14.72
C GLY A 11 0.98 9.42 -13.99
N HIS A 12 0.34 10.38 -14.65
CA HIS A 12 -0.74 11.18 -14.05
C HIS A 12 -1.93 10.31 -13.64
N VAL A 13 -2.26 9.30 -14.46
CA VAL A 13 -3.38 8.38 -14.18
C VAL A 13 -3.09 7.59 -12.91
N PHE A 14 -1.84 7.15 -12.73
CA PHE A 14 -1.38 6.53 -11.49
C PHE A 14 -1.47 7.48 -10.31
N SER A 15 -0.89 8.68 -10.41
CA SER A 15 -0.91 9.66 -9.32
C SER A 15 -2.35 10.00 -8.89
N PHE A 16 -3.29 10.15 -9.82
CA PHE A 16 -4.69 10.41 -9.50
C PHE A 16 -5.33 9.27 -8.71
N VAL A 17 -5.26 8.03 -9.20
CA VAL A 17 -5.90 6.90 -8.52
C VAL A 17 -5.18 6.54 -7.21
N ALA A 18 -3.86 6.69 -7.18
CA ALA A 18 -3.08 6.52 -5.96
C ALA A 18 -3.50 7.54 -4.88
N ILE A 19 -3.67 8.81 -5.25
CA ILE A 19 -4.03 9.88 -4.32
C ILE A 19 -5.49 9.81 -3.92
N CYS A 20 -6.42 9.50 -4.81
CA CYS A 20 -7.85 9.54 -4.48
C CYS A 20 -8.35 8.25 -3.82
N ILE A 21 -7.75 7.10 -4.13
CA ILE A 21 -8.30 5.79 -3.73
C ILE A 21 -7.27 4.94 -3.00
N MET A 22 -6.15 4.59 -3.63
CA MET A 22 -5.30 3.51 -3.12
C MET A 22 -4.75 3.83 -1.73
N PHE A 23 -4.02 4.95 -1.58
CA PHE A 23 -3.45 5.33 -0.28
C PHE A 23 -4.52 5.66 0.77
N PRO A 24 -5.54 6.48 0.49
CA PRO A 24 -6.57 6.80 1.47
C PRO A 24 -7.36 5.58 1.95
N CYS A 25 -7.75 4.68 1.04
CA CYS A 25 -8.51 3.49 1.42
C CYS A 25 -7.70 2.55 2.31
N ILE A 26 -6.41 2.32 2.01
CA ILE A 26 -5.57 1.48 2.87
C ILE A 26 -5.27 2.14 4.22
N ILE A 27 -5.00 3.46 4.25
CA ILE A 27 -4.77 4.21 5.50
C ILE A 27 -5.99 4.13 6.41
N VAL A 28 -7.19 4.33 5.85
CA VAL A 28 -8.45 4.24 6.60
C VAL A 28 -8.67 2.82 7.13
N ALA A 29 -8.48 1.79 6.30
CA ALA A 29 -8.64 0.40 6.74
C ALA A 29 -7.65 0.03 7.88
N GLU A 30 -6.37 0.34 7.72
CA GLU A 30 -5.33 0.03 8.71
C GLU A 30 -5.50 0.81 10.02
N SER A 31 -5.91 2.08 9.94
CA SER A 31 -6.20 2.88 11.14
C SER A 31 -7.40 2.35 11.91
N PHE A 32 -8.39 1.79 11.19
CA PHE A 32 -9.54 1.15 11.79
C PHE A 32 -9.16 -0.16 12.48
N TYR A 33 -8.33 -1.01 11.85
CA TYR A 33 -7.82 -2.21 12.51
C TYR A 33 -7.00 -1.86 13.76
N SER A 34 -6.16 -0.82 13.69
CA SER A 34 -5.41 -0.33 14.86
C SER A 34 -6.34 0.10 16.00
N ALA A 35 -7.41 0.83 15.69
CA ALA A 35 -8.42 1.20 16.67
C ALA A 35 -9.15 -0.02 17.27
N GLN A 36 -9.49 -1.02 16.46
CA GLN A 36 -10.12 -2.25 16.93
C GLN A 36 -9.23 -3.00 17.92
N TYR A 37 -7.95 -3.20 17.62
CA TYR A 37 -7.02 -3.85 18.55
C TYR A 37 -6.83 -3.04 19.83
N PHE A 38 -6.71 -1.72 19.70
CA PHE A 38 -6.56 -0.84 20.85
C PHE A 38 -7.78 -0.91 21.77
N LEU A 39 -8.99 -0.87 21.21
CA LEU A 39 -10.23 -0.97 21.99
C LEU A 39 -10.51 -2.37 22.52
N TYR A 40 -10.09 -3.41 21.81
CA TYR A 40 -10.23 -4.79 22.28
C TYR A 40 -9.59 -5.00 23.65
N PHE A 41 -8.46 -4.34 23.90
CA PHE A 41 -7.79 -4.38 25.20
C PHE A 41 -8.70 -3.93 26.36
N PHE A 42 -9.58 -2.97 26.13
CA PHE A 42 -10.48 -2.42 27.17
C PHE A 42 -11.87 -3.05 27.17
N GLN A 43 -12.44 -3.28 25.99
CA GLN A 43 -13.84 -3.68 25.82
C GLN A 43 -14.02 -5.19 25.63
N ARG A 44 -12.93 -5.94 25.38
CA ARG A 44 -12.93 -7.39 25.07
C ARG A 44 -13.86 -7.77 23.91
N ASN A 45 -14.18 -6.80 23.04
CA ASN A 45 -15.08 -6.96 21.92
C ASN A 45 -14.50 -6.24 20.70
N LEU A 46 -14.69 -6.84 19.52
CA LEU A 46 -14.26 -6.28 18.23
C LEU A 46 -15.42 -5.64 17.47
N ASN A 47 -16.55 -5.40 18.14
CA ASN A 47 -17.70 -4.75 17.54
C ASN A 47 -17.34 -3.38 16.94
N VAL A 48 -17.91 -3.15 15.77
CA VAL A 48 -17.75 -1.89 15.04
C VAL A 48 -18.74 -0.90 15.61
N ASP A 49 -18.24 -0.04 16.49
CA ASP A 49 -19.01 1.04 17.09
C ASP A 49 -18.49 2.40 16.63
N LYS A 50 -19.30 3.44 16.85
CA LYS A 50 -18.91 4.83 16.60
C LYS A 50 -17.62 5.23 17.33
N ILE A 51 -17.36 4.59 18.48
CA ILE A 51 -16.14 4.76 19.27
C ILE A 51 -14.92 4.30 18.48
N THR A 52 -14.99 3.15 17.80
CA THR A 52 -13.91 2.61 16.97
C THR A 52 -13.53 3.57 15.84
N VAL A 53 -14.54 4.16 15.19
CA VAL A 53 -14.31 5.19 14.16
C VAL A 53 -13.66 6.44 14.76
N ALA A 54 -14.14 6.92 15.91
CA ALA A 54 -13.56 8.07 16.59
C ALA A 54 -12.10 7.84 17.01
N VAL A 55 -11.77 6.64 17.52
CA VAL A 55 -10.40 6.27 17.88
C VAL A 55 -9.51 6.14 16.64
N SER A 56 -10.02 5.60 15.53
CA SER A 56 -9.28 5.57 14.25
C SER A 56 -8.92 6.98 13.78
N ILE A 57 -9.87 7.92 13.81
CA ILE A 57 -9.60 9.33 13.46
C ILE A 57 -8.61 9.97 14.45
N ALA A 58 -8.72 9.66 15.74
CA ALA A 58 -7.76 10.14 16.74
C ALA A 58 -6.34 9.61 16.48
N ILE A 59 -6.19 8.35 16.08
CA ILE A 59 -4.91 7.76 15.67
C ILE A 59 -4.35 8.51 14.45
N LEU A 60 -5.16 8.73 13.40
CA LEU A 60 -4.75 9.51 12.23
C LEU A 60 -4.31 10.92 12.61
N PHE A 61 -5.04 11.57 13.51
CA PHE A 61 -4.73 12.91 13.99
C PHE A 61 -3.39 12.95 14.73
N ILE A 62 -3.16 12.04 15.69
CA ILE A 62 -1.91 11.96 16.45
C ILE A 62 -0.73 11.76 15.51
N ILE A 63 -0.88 10.85 14.55
CA ILE A 63 0.17 10.57 13.56
C ILE A 63 0.48 11.81 12.73
N THR A 64 -0.54 12.44 12.15
CA THR A 64 -0.38 13.68 11.39
C THR A 64 0.27 14.78 12.24
N LEU A 65 -0.08 14.89 13.51
CA LEU A 65 0.43 15.92 14.40
C LEU A 65 1.94 15.78 14.59
N TYR A 66 2.46 14.63 15.04
CA TYR A 66 3.91 14.49 15.26
C TYR A 66 4.71 14.55 13.95
N GLN A 67 4.17 14.02 12.85
CA GLN A 67 4.85 14.11 11.54
C GLN A 67 4.89 15.55 11.03
N SER A 68 3.85 16.35 11.31
CA SER A 68 3.80 17.76 10.91
C SER A 68 4.74 18.65 11.74
N CYS A 69 5.00 18.27 13.00
CA CYS A 69 5.88 19.01 13.91
C CYS A 69 7.37 18.83 13.58
N SER A 70 7.82 17.62 13.24
CA SER A 70 9.24 17.36 12.97
C SER A 70 9.46 16.09 12.15
N ASN A 71 10.18 16.22 11.03
CA ASN A 71 10.61 15.08 10.22
C ASN A 71 11.56 14.15 11.00
N ILE A 72 12.44 14.70 11.84
CA ILE A 72 13.40 13.92 12.64
C ILE A 72 12.67 13.00 13.62
N VAL A 73 11.65 13.54 14.30
CA VAL A 73 10.82 12.76 15.23
C VAL A 73 10.03 11.71 14.48
N SER A 74 9.43 12.06 13.34
CA SER A 74 8.73 11.11 12.47
C SER A 74 9.62 9.95 12.05
N ASP A 75 10.83 10.22 11.57
CA ASP A 75 11.77 9.22 11.10
C ASP A 75 12.22 8.30 12.23
N PHE A 76 12.53 8.86 13.39
CA PHE A 76 12.89 8.09 14.58
C PHE A 76 11.75 7.16 15.03
N ILE A 77 10.52 7.68 15.11
CA ILE A 77 9.35 6.89 15.50
C ILE A 77 9.10 5.75 14.50
N ASN A 78 9.15 6.03 13.19
CA ASN A 78 8.94 5.01 12.16
C ASN A 78 10.02 3.91 12.21
N GLN A 79 11.29 4.27 12.43
CA GLN A 79 12.37 3.30 12.59
C GLN A 79 12.19 2.44 13.85
N ALA A 80 11.84 3.05 14.98
CA ALA A 80 11.58 2.34 16.22
C ALA A 80 10.41 1.34 16.07
N LEU A 81 9.31 1.76 15.43
CA LEU A 81 8.15 0.91 15.15
C LEU A 81 8.49 -0.23 14.19
N ALA A 82 9.33 0.01 13.18
CA ALA A 82 9.81 -1.04 12.29
C ALA A 82 10.66 -2.09 13.04
N PHE A 83 11.58 -1.65 13.89
CA PHE A 83 12.40 -2.55 14.70
C PHE A 83 11.55 -3.37 15.69
N PHE A 84 10.57 -2.72 16.33
CA PHE A 84 9.59 -3.38 17.18
C PHE A 84 8.82 -4.48 16.43
N LYS A 85 8.34 -4.21 15.21
CA LYS A 85 7.64 -5.21 14.38
C LYS A 85 8.51 -6.43 14.09
N ILE A 86 9.76 -6.22 13.73
CA ILE A 86 10.70 -7.32 13.45
C ILE A 86 10.89 -8.18 14.70
N ILE A 87 11.07 -7.56 15.87
CA ILE A 87 11.16 -8.28 17.15
C ILE A 87 9.88 -9.08 17.44
N ALA A 88 8.71 -8.47 17.23
CA ALA A 88 7.43 -9.15 17.44
C ALA A 88 7.27 -10.39 16.54
N LEU A 89 7.66 -10.29 15.26
CA LEU A 89 7.63 -11.43 14.33
C LEU A 89 8.65 -12.50 14.70
N LEU A 90 9.85 -12.11 15.15
CA LEU A 90 10.85 -13.05 15.66
C LEU A 90 10.34 -13.78 16.90
N PHE A 91 9.69 -13.07 17.82
CA PHE A 91 9.05 -13.66 19.00
C PHE A 91 8.04 -14.73 18.60
N ILE A 92 7.09 -14.41 17.70
CA ILE A 92 6.10 -15.38 17.19
C ILE A 92 6.79 -16.61 16.58
N SER A 93 7.81 -16.36 15.75
CA SER A 93 8.56 -17.41 15.06
C SER A 93 9.27 -18.36 16.03
N VAL A 94 9.96 -17.84 17.04
CA VAL A 94 10.68 -18.64 18.04
C VAL A 94 9.72 -19.50 18.85
N PHE A 95 8.61 -18.94 19.33
CA PHE A 95 7.61 -19.72 20.09
C PHE A 95 6.94 -20.80 19.23
N GLY A 96 6.68 -20.51 17.95
CA GLY A 96 6.22 -21.52 16.99
C GLY A 96 7.18 -22.69 16.86
N LEU A 97 8.48 -22.41 16.67
CA LEU A 97 9.51 -23.45 16.55
C LEU A 97 9.64 -24.30 17.82
N VAL A 98 9.58 -23.68 19.01
CA VAL A 98 9.63 -24.41 20.29
C VAL A 98 8.45 -25.39 20.41
N LYS A 99 7.25 -24.98 19.99
CA LYS A 99 6.03 -25.81 20.02
C LYS A 99 5.93 -26.83 18.89
N PHE A 100 6.79 -26.73 17.87
CA PHE A 100 6.79 -27.64 16.72
C PHE A 100 6.97 -29.11 17.12
N ARG A 101 7.82 -29.38 18.12
CA ARG A 101 8.08 -30.74 18.59
C ARG A 101 6.85 -31.40 19.24
N THR A 102 5.99 -30.63 19.89
CA THR A 102 4.81 -31.16 20.58
C THR A 102 3.57 -31.19 19.70
N ASN A 103 3.47 -30.26 18.75
CA ASN A 103 2.25 -30.03 17.97
C ASN A 103 2.41 -30.37 16.47
N SER A 104 3.34 -31.26 16.13
CA SER A 104 3.61 -31.64 14.72
C SER A 104 2.39 -32.21 14.00
N PHE A 105 1.42 -32.78 14.73
CA PHE A 105 0.19 -33.31 14.14
C PHE A 105 -0.64 -32.25 13.38
N ASN A 106 -0.54 -30.97 13.76
CA ASN A 106 -1.25 -29.86 13.10
C ASN A 106 -0.85 -29.70 11.62
N TRP A 107 0.27 -30.31 11.21
CA TRP A 107 0.79 -30.26 9.85
C TRP A 107 0.24 -31.37 8.94
N ASN A 108 -0.43 -32.39 9.48
CA ASN A 108 -0.78 -33.59 8.72
C ASN A 108 -1.82 -33.38 7.60
N ASN A 109 -2.58 -32.26 7.61
CA ASN A 109 -3.66 -32.01 6.65
C ASN A 109 -3.58 -30.63 5.96
N ILE A 110 -2.45 -29.93 6.03
CA ILE A 110 -2.36 -28.55 5.51
C ILE A 110 -2.50 -28.44 3.99
N PHE A 111 -2.30 -29.55 3.26
CA PHE A 111 -2.45 -29.61 1.80
C PHE A 111 -3.82 -30.13 1.35
N ASN A 112 -4.71 -30.48 2.29
CA ASN A 112 -6.04 -30.95 1.98
C ASN A 112 -6.98 -29.75 1.74
N VAL A 113 -6.77 -29.05 0.62
CA VAL A 113 -7.46 -27.80 0.28
C VAL A 113 -8.37 -28.01 -0.93
N SER A 114 -9.55 -27.41 -0.91
CA SER A 114 -10.49 -27.40 -2.05
C SER A 114 -9.91 -26.62 -3.23
N SER A 115 -9.97 -27.20 -4.44
CA SER A 115 -9.53 -26.56 -5.69
C SER A 115 -10.52 -25.49 -6.21
N ASP A 116 -10.99 -24.59 -5.36
CA ASP A 116 -11.87 -23.49 -5.76
C ASP A 116 -11.05 -22.31 -6.27
N PHE A 117 -11.12 -22.08 -7.58
CA PHE A 117 -10.39 -21.03 -8.28
C PHE A 117 -10.66 -19.63 -7.72
N GLY A 118 -11.92 -19.32 -7.37
CA GLY A 118 -12.29 -18.03 -6.79
C GLY A 118 -11.73 -17.84 -5.38
N ALA A 119 -11.76 -18.92 -4.58
CA ALA A 119 -11.16 -18.92 -3.24
C ALA A 119 -9.65 -18.67 -3.31
N TYR A 120 -8.94 -19.29 -4.25
CA TYR A 120 -7.51 -19.03 -4.49
C TYR A 120 -7.24 -17.56 -4.84
N GLY A 121 -8.02 -16.95 -5.74
CA GLY A 121 -7.89 -15.54 -6.08
C GLY A 121 -8.07 -14.62 -4.87
N SER A 122 -9.12 -14.87 -4.08
CA SER A 122 -9.43 -14.10 -2.87
C SER A 122 -8.39 -14.25 -1.76
N GLY A 123 -7.76 -15.43 -1.65
CA GLY A 123 -6.63 -15.63 -0.73
C GLY A 123 -5.37 -14.91 -1.21
N LEU A 124 -5.08 -14.96 -2.51
CA LEU A 124 -3.90 -14.32 -3.10
C LEU A 124 -3.90 -12.81 -2.93
N ILE A 125 -5.04 -12.13 -3.03
CA ILE A 125 -5.09 -10.67 -2.79
C ILE A 125 -4.74 -10.31 -1.35
N LYS A 126 -5.14 -11.12 -0.36
CA LYS A 126 -4.76 -10.93 1.05
C LYS A 126 -3.28 -11.23 1.29
N VAL A 127 -2.73 -12.24 0.61
CA VAL A 127 -1.29 -12.54 0.66
C VAL A 127 -0.49 -11.38 0.04
N LEU A 128 -0.90 -10.87 -1.11
CA LEU A 128 -0.25 -9.72 -1.75
C LEU A 128 -0.28 -8.48 -0.86
N LEU A 129 -1.40 -8.21 -0.19
CA LEU A 129 -1.52 -7.11 0.75
C LEU A 129 -0.48 -7.18 1.88
N THR A 130 -0.16 -8.40 2.37
CA THR A 130 0.87 -8.59 3.41
C THR A 130 2.27 -8.13 2.96
N TYR A 131 2.56 -8.22 1.66
CA TYR A 131 3.86 -7.85 1.07
C TYR A 131 3.86 -6.47 0.40
N GLU A 132 2.76 -5.74 0.45
CA GLU A 132 2.62 -4.43 -0.19
C GLU A 132 3.53 -3.38 0.46
N GLY A 133 3.95 -2.38 -0.33
CA GLY A 133 4.82 -1.29 0.14
C GLY A 133 6.31 -1.50 -0.13
N TRP A 134 6.69 -2.58 -0.83
CA TRP A 134 8.05 -2.80 -1.33
C TRP A 134 8.55 -1.66 -2.24
N ASN A 135 7.64 -0.98 -2.92
CA ASN A 135 7.89 0.16 -3.80
C ASN A 135 8.02 1.50 -3.07
N ASN A 136 7.71 1.58 -1.76
CA ASN A 136 7.65 2.84 -1.03
C ASN A 136 9.00 3.58 -0.97
N ILE A 137 10.11 2.84 -0.97
CA ILE A 137 11.47 3.38 -1.00
C ILE A 137 11.73 4.21 -2.28
N ASN A 138 11.07 3.86 -3.39
CA ASN A 138 11.23 4.58 -4.65
C ASN A 138 10.67 6.01 -4.57
N TYR A 139 9.67 6.27 -3.71
CA TYR A 139 9.13 7.62 -3.50
C TYR A 139 10.05 8.50 -2.66
N LEU A 140 11.01 7.89 -1.95
CA LEU A 140 11.98 8.57 -1.09
C LEU A 140 13.32 8.78 -1.79
N ILE A 141 13.50 8.26 -3.01
CA ILE A 141 14.79 8.24 -3.70
C ILE A 141 15.38 9.66 -3.88
N GLY A 142 14.53 10.67 -4.04
CA GLY A 142 14.94 12.07 -4.19
C GLY A 142 15.34 12.76 -2.89
N GLU A 143 15.07 12.15 -1.73
CA GLU A 143 15.52 12.64 -0.42
C GLU A 143 16.86 12.03 0.01
N PHE A 144 17.34 11.01 -0.72
CA PHE A 144 18.70 10.51 -0.50
C PHE A 144 19.69 11.51 -1.09
N ASP A 145 20.49 12.11 -0.23
CA ASP A 145 21.59 12.98 -0.64
C ASP A 145 22.75 12.09 -1.13
N PRO A 146 23.03 12.03 -2.45
CA PRO A 146 24.13 11.23 -2.93
C PRO A 146 25.43 11.86 -2.43
N ARG A 147 26.32 11.05 -1.84
CA ARG A 147 27.68 11.51 -1.57
C ARG A 147 28.30 11.96 -2.89
N PRO A 148 28.93 13.15 -2.97
CA PRO A 148 29.33 13.78 -4.23
C PRO A 148 30.35 12.99 -5.07
N GLU A 149 30.99 11.97 -4.49
CA GLU A 149 32.04 11.20 -5.15
C GLU A 149 31.54 10.01 -5.97
N ASP A 150 30.29 9.54 -5.78
CA ASP A 150 29.79 8.32 -6.44
C ASP A 150 28.32 8.44 -6.92
N LEU A 151 28.12 8.89 -8.17
CA LEU A 151 26.81 8.87 -8.83
C LEU A 151 26.22 7.45 -8.99
N GLU A 152 27.04 6.39 -8.91
CA GLU A 152 26.60 4.99 -8.92
C GLU A 152 26.10 4.47 -7.56
N TYR A 153 26.44 5.14 -6.46
CA TYR A 153 26.15 4.74 -5.08
C TYR A 153 24.67 4.55 -4.77
N PRO A 154 23.74 5.42 -5.22
CA PRO A 154 22.31 5.27 -4.92
C PRO A 154 21.73 4.02 -5.55
N SER A 155 22.15 3.69 -6.78
CA SER A 155 21.58 2.57 -7.54
C SER A 155 21.94 1.20 -6.94
N ARG A 156 23.20 1.03 -6.49
CA ARG A 156 23.67 -0.23 -5.91
C ARG A 156 23.07 -0.44 -4.52
N ILE A 157 23.05 0.60 -3.68
CA ILE A 157 22.46 0.51 -2.34
C ILE A 157 20.96 0.25 -2.42
N LEU A 158 20.25 0.94 -3.30
CA LEU A 158 18.82 0.69 -3.49
C LEU A 158 18.55 -0.75 -3.91
N LYS A 159 19.35 -1.31 -4.82
CA LYS A 159 19.25 -2.72 -5.24
C LYS A 159 19.42 -3.66 -4.06
N TYR A 160 20.54 -3.59 -3.35
CA TYR A 160 20.82 -4.51 -2.24
C TYR A 160 19.84 -4.34 -1.07
N SER A 161 19.50 -3.10 -0.73
CA SER A 161 18.52 -2.78 0.31
C SER A 161 17.13 -3.32 -0.03
N SER A 162 16.68 -3.18 -1.29
CA SER A 162 15.38 -3.69 -1.72
C SER A 162 15.33 -5.23 -1.74
N ILE A 163 16.39 -5.89 -2.19
CA ILE A 163 16.46 -7.36 -2.16
C ILE A 163 16.46 -7.85 -0.71
N LEU A 164 17.26 -7.23 0.16
CA LEU A 164 17.35 -7.60 1.56
C LEU A 164 16.02 -7.39 2.30
N SER A 165 15.33 -6.27 2.07
CA SER A 165 14.05 -5.98 2.72
C SER A 165 12.96 -6.99 2.32
N VAL A 166 12.90 -7.37 1.03
CA VAL A 166 11.97 -8.40 0.54
C VAL A 166 12.31 -9.76 1.14
N CYS A 167 13.59 -10.16 1.18
CA CYS A 167 14.02 -11.43 1.77
C CYS A 167 13.67 -11.53 3.26
N ILE A 168 13.95 -10.48 4.04
CA ILE A 168 13.62 -10.44 5.48
C ILE A 168 12.10 -10.54 5.69
N SER A 169 11.32 -9.82 4.87
CA SER A 169 9.86 -9.83 4.94
C SER A 169 9.30 -11.22 4.61
N PHE A 170 9.82 -11.86 3.55
CA PHE A 170 9.44 -13.22 3.16
C PHE A 170 9.73 -14.24 4.25
N ILE A 171 10.95 -14.25 4.79
CA ILE A 171 11.36 -15.17 5.86
C ILE A 171 10.47 -14.96 7.09
N SER A 172 10.27 -13.70 7.50
CA SER A 172 9.47 -13.38 8.69
C SER A 172 8.00 -13.83 8.55
N CYS A 173 7.39 -13.59 7.39
CA CYS A 173 6.03 -14.03 7.10
C CYS A 173 5.93 -15.56 7.03
N PHE A 174 6.88 -16.21 6.37
CA PHE A 174 6.93 -17.67 6.27
C PHE A 174 7.02 -18.33 7.66
N LEU A 175 7.95 -17.87 8.50
CA LEU A 175 8.10 -18.41 9.86
C LEU A 175 6.88 -18.10 10.73
N SER A 176 6.28 -16.92 10.61
CA SER A 176 5.07 -16.57 11.36
C SER A 176 3.87 -17.45 10.97
N ASN A 177 3.69 -17.72 9.67
CA ASN A 177 2.67 -18.65 9.21
C ASN A 177 2.90 -20.08 9.72
N ALA A 178 4.16 -20.55 9.66
CA ALA A 178 4.52 -21.84 10.24
C ALA A 178 4.24 -21.90 11.76
N ALA A 179 4.50 -20.81 12.48
CA ALA A 179 4.20 -20.70 13.91
C ALA A 179 2.70 -20.76 14.19
N PHE A 180 1.88 -20.04 13.41
CA PHE A 180 0.42 -20.07 13.56
C PHE A 180 -0.15 -21.46 13.28
N ILE A 181 0.29 -22.13 12.22
CA ILE A 181 -0.12 -23.52 11.91
C ILE A 181 0.27 -24.44 13.06
N THR A 182 1.49 -24.32 13.59
CA THR A 182 2.00 -25.19 14.64
C THR A 182 1.24 -25.03 15.96
N VAL A 183 0.97 -23.80 16.38
CA VAL A 183 0.39 -23.53 17.69
C VAL A 183 -1.13 -23.61 17.66
N VAL A 184 -1.78 -22.95 16.70
CA VAL A 184 -3.25 -22.86 16.64
C VAL A 184 -3.86 -24.05 15.90
N GLY A 185 -3.16 -24.59 14.89
CA GLY A 185 -3.67 -25.67 14.04
C GLY A 185 -4.74 -25.21 13.04
N TYR A 186 -4.89 -26.01 11.99
CA TYR A 186 -5.95 -25.85 10.97
C TYR A 186 -6.90 -27.04 11.08
N ASN A 187 -8.10 -26.82 11.63
CA ASN A 187 -9.14 -27.84 11.72
C ASN A 187 -10.40 -27.39 10.96
N PRO A 188 -10.59 -27.81 9.69
CA PRO A 188 -11.72 -27.40 8.88
C PRO A 188 -13.10 -27.79 9.46
N ASN A 189 -13.15 -28.68 10.46
CA ASN A 189 -14.39 -29.20 11.04
C ASN A 189 -14.75 -28.58 12.41
N ASN A 190 -13.88 -27.74 13.00
CA ASN A 190 -14.19 -27.07 14.25
C ASN A 190 -14.89 -25.72 14.00
N SER A 191 -16.22 -25.76 14.02
CA SER A 191 -17.10 -24.58 14.03
C SER A 191 -16.99 -23.71 15.29
N THR A 192 -16.15 -24.11 16.27
CA THR A 192 -15.76 -23.31 17.44
C THR A 192 -14.69 -22.27 17.16
N TYR A 193 -14.26 -22.10 15.90
CA TYR A 193 -13.60 -20.87 15.50
C TYR A 193 -14.59 -19.73 15.60
N ASN A 194 -14.69 -19.10 16.78
CA ASN A 194 -15.36 -17.81 16.94
C ASN A 194 -14.77 -16.86 15.91
N GLU A 195 -15.47 -16.66 14.78
CA GLU A 195 -15.03 -15.84 13.63
C GLU A 195 -14.58 -14.44 14.08
N SER A 196 -15.00 -14.01 15.28
CA SER A 196 -14.61 -12.77 15.93
C SER A 196 -13.13 -12.70 16.32
N THR A 197 -12.47 -13.76 16.78
CA THR A 197 -11.10 -13.64 17.35
C THR A 197 -10.03 -13.91 16.30
N GLN A 198 -9.15 -12.95 16.10
CA GLN A 198 -8.10 -13.05 15.09
C GLN A 198 -7.01 -14.06 15.42
N MET A 199 -6.37 -14.60 14.37
CA MET A 199 -5.36 -15.67 14.48
C MET A 199 -4.20 -15.37 15.44
N PRO A 200 -3.57 -14.17 15.45
CA PRO A 200 -2.45 -13.92 16.36
C PRO A 200 -2.88 -13.81 17.82
N MET A 201 -4.12 -13.36 18.08
CA MET A 201 -4.68 -13.32 19.44
C MET A 201 -4.91 -14.74 19.97
N ARG A 202 -5.45 -15.63 19.12
CA ARG A 202 -5.58 -17.06 19.43
C ARG A 202 -4.23 -17.73 19.68
N PHE A 203 -3.23 -17.39 18.88
CA PHE A 203 -1.85 -17.86 19.10
C PHE A 203 -1.35 -17.50 20.51
N GLY A 204 -1.57 -16.25 20.94
CA GLY A 204 -1.25 -15.83 22.31
C GLY A 204 -2.03 -16.61 23.37
N LYS A 205 -3.32 -16.83 23.12
CA LYS A 205 -4.21 -17.59 24.01
C LYS A 205 -3.75 -19.03 24.23
N GLU A 206 -3.37 -19.72 23.16
CA GLU A 206 -2.88 -21.10 23.22
C GLU A 206 -1.53 -21.23 23.94
N LEU A 207 -0.69 -20.19 23.91
CA LEU A 207 0.62 -20.21 24.57
C LEU A 207 0.57 -19.84 26.04
N PHE A 208 -0.16 -18.78 26.39
CA PHE A 208 -0.11 -18.15 27.71
C PHE A 208 -1.49 -17.86 28.32
N GLY A 209 -2.56 -18.44 27.78
CA GLY A 209 -3.94 -18.18 28.21
C GLY A 209 -4.39 -16.75 27.91
N GLU A 210 -5.35 -16.23 28.68
CA GLU A 210 -5.92 -14.89 28.47
C GLU A 210 -4.84 -13.79 28.46
N ASN A 211 -3.81 -13.90 29.30
CA ASN A 211 -2.71 -12.93 29.34
C ASN A 211 -1.93 -12.88 28.01
N GLY A 212 -1.75 -14.03 27.35
CA GLY A 212 -1.13 -14.09 26.04
C GLY A 212 -1.99 -13.48 24.94
N GLU A 213 -3.31 -13.66 25.02
CA GLU A 213 -4.27 -13.01 24.13
C GLU A 213 -4.17 -11.48 24.20
N TYR A 214 -4.12 -10.91 25.42
CA TYR A 214 -3.93 -9.47 25.62
C TYR A 214 -2.57 -8.98 25.11
N PHE A 215 -1.50 -9.71 25.43
CA PHE A 215 -0.15 -9.36 24.99
C PHE A 215 -0.07 -9.29 23.46
N MET A 216 -0.63 -10.28 22.76
CA MET A 216 -0.68 -10.29 21.30
C MET A 216 -1.55 -9.16 20.74
N THR A 217 -2.66 -8.82 21.40
CA THR A 217 -3.50 -7.68 21.00
C THR A 217 -2.72 -6.37 21.05
N ILE A 218 -1.97 -6.11 22.12
CA ILE A 218 -1.15 -4.89 22.25
C ILE A 218 -0.07 -4.85 21.16
N LEU A 219 0.62 -5.98 20.91
CA LEU A 219 1.59 -6.10 19.83
C LEU A 219 0.99 -5.75 18.46
N LEU A 220 -0.22 -6.24 18.17
CA LEU A 220 -0.94 -5.94 16.94
C LEU A 220 -1.37 -4.47 16.84
N ALA A 221 -1.84 -3.88 17.93
CA ALA A 221 -2.22 -2.46 17.97
C ALA A 221 -1.04 -1.55 17.63
N ILE A 222 0.14 -1.80 18.24
CA ILE A 222 1.36 -1.04 17.97
C ILE A 222 1.87 -1.29 16.54
N SER A 223 1.78 -2.54 16.05
CA SER A 223 2.19 -2.88 14.69
C SER A 223 1.34 -2.17 13.63
N THR A 224 0.02 -2.23 13.75
CA THR A 224 -0.89 -1.55 12.82
C THR A 224 -0.76 -0.03 12.91
N PHE A 225 -0.55 0.54 14.10
CA PHE A 225 -0.23 1.95 14.26
C PHE A 225 1.03 2.34 13.45
N GLY A 226 2.09 1.54 13.53
CA GLY A 226 3.29 1.75 12.72
C GLY A 226 3.09 1.56 11.22
N CYS A 227 2.13 0.73 10.80
CA CYS A 227 1.73 0.59 9.41
C CYS A 227 1.12 1.90 8.90
N VAL A 228 0.14 2.43 9.64
CA VAL A 228 -0.54 3.69 9.34
C VAL A 228 0.46 4.85 9.29
N SER A 229 1.39 4.91 10.25
CA SER A 229 2.44 5.94 10.26
C SER A 229 3.32 5.90 9.01
N ALA A 230 3.79 4.73 8.60
CA ALA A 230 4.60 4.58 7.40
C ALA A 230 3.80 4.95 6.13
N LEU A 231 2.52 4.55 6.04
CA LEU A 231 1.65 4.90 4.92
C LEU A 231 1.42 6.41 4.81
N ILE A 232 1.09 7.09 5.92
CA ILE A 232 0.92 8.55 5.99
C ILE A 232 2.21 9.28 5.56
N PHE A 233 3.36 8.75 6.00
CA PHE A 233 4.67 9.31 5.66
C PHE A 233 4.95 9.22 4.15
N THR A 234 4.71 8.05 3.54
CA THR A 234 4.89 7.87 2.09
C THR A 234 3.86 8.66 1.27
N TYR A 235 2.59 8.66 1.71
CA TYR A 235 1.50 9.28 0.96
C TYR A 235 1.68 10.80 0.82
N SER A 236 2.16 11.48 1.86
CA SER A 236 2.45 12.91 1.82
C SER A 236 3.45 13.31 0.71
N ARG A 237 4.41 12.43 0.39
CA ARG A 237 5.41 12.65 -0.67
C ARG A 237 4.86 12.43 -2.06
N ILE A 238 3.91 11.52 -2.20
CA ILE A 238 3.19 11.32 -3.46
C ILE A 238 2.31 12.52 -3.76
N ILE A 239 1.65 13.08 -2.74
CA ILE A 239 0.91 14.34 -2.85
C ILE A 239 1.87 15.48 -3.24
N LYS A 240 3.04 15.56 -2.60
CA LYS A 240 4.07 16.56 -2.95
C LYS A 240 4.51 16.47 -4.41
N TYR A 241 4.87 15.27 -4.87
CA TYR A 241 5.26 15.01 -6.25
C TYR A 241 4.14 15.36 -7.24
N ALA A 242 2.88 15.08 -6.87
CA ALA A 242 1.74 15.49 -7.67
C ALA A 242 1.58 17.02 -7.72
N GLY A 243 1.89 17.74 -6.64
CA GLY A 243 1.91 19.20 -6.63
C GLY A 243 3.02 19.79 -7.49
N GLU A 244 4.22 19.23 -7.43
CA GLU A 244 5.40 19.67 -8.21
C GLU A 244 5.21 19.48 -9.73
N ASN A 245 4.43 18.49 -10.13
CA ASN A 245 4.09 18.25 -11.55
C ASN A 245 2.75 18.89 -11.96
N GLU A 246 2.21 19.80 -11.14
CA GLU A 246 0.96 20.54 -11.39
C GLU A 246 -0.26 19.60 -11.57
N PHE A 247 -0.25 18.42 -10.96
CA PHE A 247 -1.39 17.47 -10.99
C PHE A 247 -2.50 17.92 -10.05
N ILE A 248 -2.09 18.45 -8.91
CA ILE A 248 -2.93 19.08 -7.90
C ILE A 248 -2.43 20.52 -7.71
N PRO A 249 -3.18 21.39 -7.01
CA PRO A 249 -2.77 22.78 -6.79
C PRO A 249 -1.34 22.89 -6.24
N SER A 250 -0.59 23.90 -6.71
CA SER A 250 0.81 24.15 -6.33
C SER A 250 0.99 24.40 -4.83
N LEU A 251 -0.09 24.66 -4.10
CA LEU A 251 -0.08 24.77 -2.64
C LEU A 251 0.42 23.48 -1.94
N PHE A 252 0.40 22.35 -2.66
CA PHE A 252 0.91 21.06 -2.20
C PHE A 252 2.31 20.71 -2.73
N SER A 253 3.01 21.59 -3.46
CA SER A 253 4.36 21.30 -3.96
C SER A 253 5.48 21.68 -2.98
N ALA A 254 5.21 22.62 -2.07
CA ALA A 254 6.21 23.19 -1.18
C ALA A 254 6.33 22.44 0.15
N TYR A 255 7.53 22.48 0.75
CA TYR A 255 7.74 22.19 2.16
C TYR A 255 7.27 23.38 3.01
N GLY A 256 6.83 23.09 4.24
CA GLY A 256 6.42 24.11 5.21
C GLY A 256 7.60 24.99 5.65
N ALA A 257 7.36 26.30 5.74
CA ALA A 257 8.39 27.33 5.96
C ALA A 257 9.20 27.19 7.26
N ASN A 258 8.64 26.59 8.30
CA ASN A 258 9.25 26.58 9.64
C ASN A 258 9.98 25.28 10.01
N CYS A 259 9.58 24.13 9.46
CA CYS A 259 10.07 22.82 9.91
C CYS A 259 10.56 21.92 8.77
N ASN A 260 10.59 22.41 7.52
CA ASN A 260 10.80 21.59 6.32
C ASN A 260 9.89 20.35 6.25
N THR A 261 8.72 20.40 6.92
CA THR A 261 7.75 19.30 6.95
C THR A 261 6.73 19.46 5.83
N LEU A 262 6.12 18.35 5.39
CA LEU A 262 5.07 18.34 4.37
C LEU A 262 3.71 18.71 4.98
N PHE A 263 3.63 19.87 5.65
CA PHE A 263 2.49 20.26 6.46
C PHE A 263 1.16 20.24 5.68
N ASN A 264 1.09 20.94 4.54
CA ASN A 264 -0.14 21.04 3.74
C ASN A 264 -0.61 19.66 3.25
N GLN A 265 0.34 18.81 2.86
CA GLN A 265 0.07 17.46 2.34
C GLN A 265 -0.42 16.55 3.46
N LEU A 266 0.24 16.59 4.63
CA LEU A 266 -0.11 15.80 5.83
C LEU A 266 -1.52 16.15 6.36
N TRP A 267 -1.88 17.43 6.39
CA TRP A 267 -3.21 17.85 6.82
C TRP A 267 -4.29 17.59 5.77
N ALA A 268 -3.98 17.76 4.48
CA ALA A 268 -4.92 17.43 3.41
C ALA A 268 -5.28 15.93 3.40
N GLN A 269 -4.28 15.05 3.52
CA GLN A 269 -4.56 13.61 3.61
C GLN A 269 -5.32 13.26 4.89
N PHE A 270 -5.03 13.91 6.02
CA PHE A 270 -5.77 13.69 7.27
C PHE A 270 -7.26 14.02 7.12
N LEU A 271 -7.57 15.19 6.55
CA LEU A 271 -8.95 15.61 6.32
C LEU A 271 -9.65 14.65 5.36
N TYR A 272 -8.98 14.27 4.27
CA TYR A 272 -9.54 13.35 3.29
C TYR A 272 -9.82 11.96 3.89
N CYS A 273 -8.85 11.38 4.61
CA CYS A 273 -9.01 10.09 5.27
C CYS A 273 -10.09 10.14 6.37
N SER A 274 -10.17 11.24 7.13
CA SER A 274 -11.20 11.42 8.17
C SER A 274 -12.61 11.46 7.59
N ILE A 275 -12.79 12.17 6.47
CA ILE A 275 -14.07 12.21 5.73
C ILE A 275 -14.43 10.81 5.25
N LEU A 276 -13.47 10.08 4.67
CA LEU A 276 -13.69 8.70 4.24
C LEU A 276 -14.06 7.78 5.41
N SER A 277 -13.35 7.87 6.55
CA SER A 277 -13.67 7.10 7.76
C SER A 277 -15.11 7.34 8.22
N ILE A 278 -15.57 8.60 8.24
CA ILE A 278 -16.95 8.95 8.64
C ILE A 278 -17.98 8.39 7.65
N ILE A 279 -17.75 8.54 6.35
CA ILE A 279 -18.70 8.11 5.32
C ILE A 279 -18.82 6.58 5.27
N PHE A 280 -17.68 5.89 5.28
CA PHE A 280 -17.60 4.47 4.96
C PHE A 280 -17.70 3.58 6.21
N LEU A 281 -17.10 3.95 7.33
CA LEU A 281 -17.01 3.07 8.51
C LEU A 281 -18.17 3.21 9.50
N ILE A 282 -18.93 4.32 9.47
CA ILE A 282 -20.09 4.49 10.37
C ILE A 282 -21.26 3.59 9.97
N LYS A 283 -21.35 3.18 8.69
CA LYS A 283 -22.57 2.57 8.14
C LYS A 283 -22.54 1.04 8.11
N MET A 284 -21.38 0.40 8.23
CA MET A 284 -21.22 -1.03 7.91
C MET A 284 -20.00 -1.67 8.62
N ASN A 285 -20.19 -2.90 9.13
CA ASN A 285 -19.15 -3.64 9.87
C ASN A 285 -18.01 -4.21 9.00
N TYR A 286 -18.21 -4.37 7.68
CA TYR A 286 -17.26 -5.03 6.77
C TYR A 286 -16.44 -4.07 5.89
N VAL A 287 -16.50 -2.76 6.18
CA VAL A 287 -15.98 -1.77 5.25
C VAL A 287 -14.45 -1.63 5.27
N SER A 288 -13.77 -2.00 6.35
CA SER A 288 -12.30 -2.04 6.38
C SER A 288 -11.73 -3.08 5.40
N ASP A 289 -12.33 -4.28 5.35
CA ASP A 289 -11.97 -5.31 4.38
C ASP A 289 -12.28 -4.87 2.94
N PHE A 290 -13.42 -4.22 2.74
CA PHE A 290 -13.78 -3.65 1.45
C PHE A 290 -12.76 -2.59 0.98
N LEU A 291 -12.35 -1.66 1.86
CA LEU A 291 -11.40 -0.59 1.54
C LEU A 291 -9.99 -1.11 1.29
N SER A 292 -9.52 -2.07 2.07
CA SER A 292 -8.22 -2.72 1.85
C SER A 292 -8.20 -3.51 0.53
N ASN A 293 -9.25 -4.28 0.23
CA ASN A 293 -9.38 -4.99 -1.05
C ASN A 293 -9.47 -4.04 -2.24
N LEU A 294 -10.23 -2.94 -2.11
CA LEU A 294 -10.36 -1.88 -3.13
C LEU A 294 -9.00 -1.26 -3.47
N SER A 295 -8.22 -0.93 -2.44
CA SER A 295 -6.86 -0.42 -2.57
C SER A 295 -5.93 -1.43 -3.25
N GLN A 296 -5.87 -2.67 -2.73
CA GLN A 296 -4.96 -3.69 -3.22
C GLN A 296 -5.23 -4.05 -4.68
N TYR A 297 -6.49 -4.11 -5.07
CA TYR A 297 -6.86 -4.36 -6.45
C TYR A 297 -6.43 -3.21 -7.37
N GLY A 298 -6.51 -1.96 -6.90
CA GLY A 298 -5.90 -0.81 -7.58
C GLY A 298 -4.39 -1.00 -7.79
N TYR A 299 -3.65 -1.43 -6.76
CA TYR A 299 -2.21 -1.70 -6.87
C TYR A 299 -1.90 -2.74 -7.93
N ILE A 300 -2.66 -3.84 -7.97
CA ILE A 300 -2.47 -4.93 -8.96
C ILE A 300 -2.61 -4.42 -10.40
N ILE A 301 -3.61 -3.58 -10.70
CA ILE A 301 -3.78 -2.98 -12.04
C ILE A 301 -2.55 -2.17 -12.44
N TYR A 302 -2.04 -1.34 -11.52
CA TYR A 302 -0.88 -0.50 -11.80
C TYR A 302 0.43 -1.26 -11.83
N HIS A 303 0.56 -2.33 -11.07
CA HIS A 303 1.68 -3.25 -11.22
C HIS A 303 1.72 -3.86 -12.62
N GLY A 304 0.57 -4.27 -13.16
CA GLY A 304 0.46 -4.76 -14.54
C GLY A 304 0.83 -3.68 -15.57
N ALA A 305 0.29 -2.48 -15.41
CA ALA A 305 0.60 -1.34 -16.27
C ALA A 305 2.10 -0.96 -16.23
N SER A 306 2.72 -1.00 -15.04
CA SER A 306 4.14 -0.70 -14.87
C SER A 306 5.05 -1.75 -15.51
N ALA A 307 4.68 -3.04 -15.43
CA ALA A 307 5.38 -4.12 -16.10
C ALA A 307 5.32 -3.98 -17.63
N LEU A 308 4.14 -3.65 -18.19
CA LEU A 308 3.99 -3.33 -19.62
C LEU A 308 4.85 -2.13 -20.02
N CYS A 309 4.84 -1.08 -19.21
CA CYS A 309 5.66 0.11 -19.45
C CYS A 309 7.15 -0.24 -19.51
N LEU A 310 7.65 -1.11 -18.62
CA LEU A 310 9.02 -1.58 -18.63
C LEU A 310 9.38 -2.35 -19.92
N ILE A 311 8.49 -3.22 -20.41
CA ILE A 311 8.68 -3.93 -21.69
C ILE A 311 8.78 -2.92 -22.85
N LEU A 312 7.86 -1.97 -22.92
CA LEU A 312 7.85 -0.95 -23.98
C LEU A 312 9.10 -0.08 -23.96
N ILE A 313 9.57 0.30 -22.77
CA ILE A 313 10.81 1.05 -22.58
C ILE A 313 11.99 0.22 -23.06
N LYS A 314 12.07 -1.07 -22.70
CA LYS A 314 13.17 -1.95 -23.10
C LYS A 314 13.28 -2.09 -24.62
N ILE A 315 12.17 -2.32 -25.30
CA ILE A 315 12.11 -2.41 -26.78
C ILE A 315 12.55 -1.09 -27.42
N ARG A 316 12.17 0.04 -26.84
CA ARG A 316 12.48 1.37 -27.40
C ARG A 316 13.92 1.83 -27.12
N LEU A 317 14.52 1.35 -26.04
CA LEU A 317 15.88 1.70 -25.60
C LEU A 317 16.93 0.68 -26.04
N GLU A 318 16.55 -0.37 -26.76
CA GLU A 318 17.44 -1.45 -27.20
C GLU A 318 18.64 -0.92 -28.01
N ASP A 319 18.46 0.17 -28.75
CA ASP A 319 19.50 0.84 -29.55
C ASP A 319 20.48 1.72 -28.72
N MET A 320 20.17 2.04 -27.45
CA MET A 320 20.93 3.03 -26.66
C MET A 320 21.85 2.44 -25.58
N ASN A 321 22.07 1.12 -25.62
CA ASN A 321 23.03 0.40 -24.77
C ASN A 321 23.06 0.86 -23.29
N PRO A 322 21.92 0.85 -22.57
CA PRO A 322 21.94 1.29 -21.18
C PRO A 322 22.61 0.20 -20.32
N GLU A 323 23.79 0.48 -19.78
CA GLU A 323 24.42 -0.25 -18.66
C GLU A 323 23.61 -0.08 -17.34
N ILE A 324 22.29 -0.05 -17.44
CA ILE A 324 21.33 0.20 -16.38
C ILE A 324 20.52 -1.08 -16.22
N PHE A 325 20.82 -1.84 -15.16
CA PHE A 325 20.07 -3.00 -14.64
C PHE A 325 19.04 -3.63 -15.60
N SER A 326 19.47 -4.58 -16.41
CA SER A 326 18.59 -5.32 -17.32
C SER A 326 17.97 -6.53 -16.60
N ILE A 327 16.67 -6.45 -16.29
CA ILE A 327 15.88 -7.62 -15.90
C ILE A 327 15.58 -8.44 -17.17
N SER A 328 15.67 -9.76 -17.07
CA SER A 328 15.30 -10.67 -18.16
C SER A 328 13.84 -10.45 -18.58
N ILE A 329 13.58 -10.36 -19.88
CA ILE A 329 12.22 -10.13 -20.39
C ILE A 329 11.27 -11.26 -19.99
N TYR A 330 11.78 -12.50 -19.87
CA TYR A 330 11.03 -13.65 -19.39
C TYR A 330 10.49 -13.44 -17.97
N MET A 331 11.26 -12.81 -17.07
CA MET A 331 10.77 -12.51 -15.72
C MET A 331 9.62 -11.50 -15.73
N VAL A 332 9.68 -10.49 -16.61
CA VAL A 332 8.61 -9.49 -16.73
C VAL A 332 7.35 -10.10 -17.33
N ILE A 333 7.48 -10.99 -18.32
CA ILE A 333 6.36 -11.72 -18.92
C ILE A 333 5.69 -12.63 -17.89
N THR A 334 6.49 -13.39 -17.12
CA THR A 334 5.95 -14.25 -16.04
C THR A 334 5.21 -13.42 -15.00
N TYR A 335 5.76 -12.29 -14.58
CA TYR A 335 5.10 -11.37 -13.64
C TYR A 335 3.76 -10.84 -14.19
N LEU A 336 3.72 -10.45 -15.46
CA LEU A 336 2.51 -10.00 -16.13
C LEU A 336 1.45 -11.10 -16.17
N PHE A 337 1.85 -12.33 -16.49
CA PHE A 337 0.95 -13.48 -16.53
C PHE A 337 0.32 -13.75 -15.16
N ILE A 338 1.11 -13.67 -14.08
CA ILE A 338 0.61 -13.81 -12.70
C ILE A 338 -0.41 -12.72 -12.36
N ILE A 339 -0.14 -11.47 -12.73
CA ILE A 339 -1.07 -10.35 -12.48
C ILE A 339 -2.40 -10.56 -13.23
N ILE A 340 -2.32 -10.93 -14.50
CA ILE A 340 -3.50 -11.20 -15.32
C ILE A 340 -4.32 -12.34 -14.71
N PHE A 341 -3.64 -13.42 -14.30
CA PHE A 341 -4.27 -14.55 -13.62
C PHE A 341 -5.03 -14.12 -12.36
N ILE A 342 -4.41 -13.29 -11.50
CA ILE A 342 -5.05 -12.81 -10.26
C ILE A 342 -6.25 -11.92 -10.57
N ILE A 343 -6.13 -11.01 -11.55
CA ILE A 343 -7.25 -10.17 -11.98
C ILE A 343 -8.44 -11.04 -12.41
N PHE A 344 -8.21 -12.05 -13.25
CA PHE A 344 -9.27 -12.96 -13.70
C PHE A 344 -9.83 -13.83 -12.58
N ALA A 345 -8.98 -14.37 -11.70
CA ALA A 345 -9.41 -15.20 -10.58
C ALA A 345 -10.37 -14.45 -9.64
N LEU A 346 -10.17 -13.14 -9.47
CA LEU A 346 -11.03 -12.30 -8.64
C LEU A 346 -12.39 -11.99 -9.27
N PHE A 347 -12.58 -12.19 -10.58
CA PHE A 347 -13.90 -12.09 -11.21
C PHE A 347 -14.73 -13.37 -11.05
N VAL A 348 -14.11 -14.48 -10.67
CA VAL A 348 -14.80 -15.76 -10.45
C VAL A 348 -15.25 -15.83 -8.99
N PRO A 349 -16.56 -15.97 -8.71
CA PRO A 349 -17.05 -16.04 -7.34
C PRO A 349 -16.57 -17.31 -6.64
N PRO A 350 -16.02 -17.22 -5.42
CA PRO A 350 -15.91 -18.38 -4.54
C PRO A 350 -17.29 -19.01 -4.32
N ARG A 351 -17.35 -20.34 -4.24
CA ARG A 351 -18.59 -21.15 -4.31
C ARG A 351 -19.72 -20.72 -3.36
N ASP A 352 -19.43 -20.04 -2.25
CA ASP A 352 -20.40 -19.64 -1.22
C ASP A 352 -20.46 -18.12 -0.97
N SER A 353 -19.96 -17.30 -1.89
CA SER A 353 -19.85 -15.85 -1.70
C SER A 353 -20.94 -15.04 -2.43
N ASN A 354 -21.51 -14.06 -1.75
CA ASN A 354 -22.43 -13.09 -2.36
C ASN A 354 -21.67 -12.16 -3.31
N PHE A 355 -22.26 -11.78 -4.45
CA PHE A 355 -21.68 -10.86 -5.45
C PHE A 355 -21.20 -9.49 -4.92
N ASN A 356 -21.51 -9.15 -3.67
CA ASN A 356 -21.03 -7.93 -3.00
C ASN A 356 -19.50 -7.79 -3.00
N TYR A 357 -18.74 -8.89 -3.04
CA TYR A 357 -17.28 -8.82 -3.06
C TYR A 357 -16.74 -8.18 -4.37
N LEU A 358 -17.48 -8.28 -5.48
CA LEU A 358 -17.10 -7.67 -6.77
C LEU A 358 -17.16 -6.15 -6.76
N ILE A 359 -17.92 -5.55 -5.82
CA ILE A 359 -18.13 -4.10 -5.77
C ILE A 359 -16.79 -3.37 -5.64
N SER A 360 -15.87 -3.87 -4.80
CA SER A 360 -14.52 -3.31 -4.67
C SER A 360 -13.82 -3.26 -6.02
N TYR A 361 -13.84 -4.36 -6.77
CA TYR A 361 -13.11 -4.48 -8.04
C TYR A 361 -13.73 -3.64 -9.15
N CYS A 362 -15.05 -3.55 -9.22
CA CYS A 362 -15.75 -2.68 -10.15
C CYS A 362 -15.40 -1.20 -9.90
N ILE A 363 -15.36 -0.77 -8.63
CA ILE A 363 -15.01 0.62 -8.29
C ILE A 363 -13.56 0.93 -8.68
N SER A 364 -12.61 0.02 -8.46
CA SER A 364 -11.23 0.23 -8.93
C SER A 364 -11.15 0.42 -10.45
N TRP A 365 -11.89 -0.37 -11.23
CA TRP A 365 -11.92 -0.19 -12.70
C TRP A 365 -12.55 1.13 -13.11
N VAL A 366 -13.64 1.54 -12.47
CA VAL A 366 -14.27 2.85 -12.69
C VAL A 366 -13.29 3.97 -12.36
N ALA A 367 -12.51 3.84 -11.29
CA ALA A 367 -11.51 4.83 -10.91
C ALA A 367 -10.38 4.96 -11.93
N VAL A 368 -9.88 3.84 -12.46
CA VAL A 368 -8.88 3.82 -13.52
C VAL A 368 -9.44 4.48 -14.78
N ALA A 369 -10.69 4.16 -15.15
CA ALA A 369 -11.37 4.78 -16.28
C ALA A 369 -11.53 6.30 -16.10
N LEU A 370 -11.93 6.75 -14.90
CA LEU A 370 -12.01 8.17 -14.57
C LEU A 370 -10.64 8.85 -14.64
N GLY A 371 -9.59 8.22 -14.12
CA GLY A 371 -8.21 8.72 -14.23
C GLY A 371 -7.77 8.88 -15.68
N LEU A 372 -8.11 7.94 -16.56
CA LEU A 372 -7.85 8.02 -18.00
C LEU A 372 -8.63 9.15 -18.68
N ILE A 373 -9.91 9.34 -18.31
CA ILE A 373 -10.75 10.42 -18.84
C ILE A 373 -10.17 11.78 -18.45
N ILE A 374 -9.82 11.97 -17.17
CA ILE A 374 -9.22 13.22 -16.66
C ILE A 374 -7.90 13.51 -17.37
N TRP A 375 -7.05 12.48 -17.54
CA TRP A 375 -5.81 12.60 -18.29
C TRP A 375 -6.05 13.01 -19.74
N TYR A 376 -7.02 12.41 -20.42
CA TYR A 376 -7.37 12.72 -21.80
C TYR A 376 -7.85 14.17 -21.95
N ILE A 377 -8.78 14.62 -21.10
CA ILE A 377 -9.32 15.99 -21.12
C ILE A 377 -8.18 17.01 -20.91
N ARG A 378 -7.32 16.78 -19.92
CA ARG A 378 -6.20 17.66 -19.61
C ARG A 378 -5.20 17.74 -20.76
N ASN A 379 -4.80 16.60 -21.32
CA ASN A 379 -3.86 16.54 -22.44
C ASN A 379 -4.41 17.28 -23.67
N ARG A 380 -5.73 17.18 -23.92
CA ARG A 380 -6.40 17.96 -24.97
C ARG A 380 -6.34 19.46 -24.69
N GLY A 381 -6.63 19.91 -23.48
CA GLY A 381 -6.56 21.33 -23.10
C GLY A 381 -5.15 21.91 -23.25
N GLN A 382 -4.11 21.18 -22.84
CA GLN A 382 -2.72 21.61 -23.01
C GLN A 382 -2.30 21.66 -24.49
N ARG A 383 -2.83 20.77 -25.32
CA ARG A 383 -2.57 20.78 -26.76
C ARG A 383 -3.14 22.05 -27.40
N ILE A 384 -4.37 22.41 -27.07
CA ILE A 384 -5.03 23.63 -27.58
C ILE A 384 -4.24 24.88 -27.16
N GLN A 385 -3.84 24.99 -25.89
CA GLN A 385 -3.02 26.12 -25.41
C GLN A 385 -1.67 26.22 -26.12
N ASN A 386 -0.99 25.10 -26.40
CA ASN A 386 0.27 25.13 -27.13
C ASN A 386 0.06 25.49 -28.61
N GLU A 387 -1.06 25.08 -29.22
CA GLU A 387 -1.43 25.44 -30.59
C GLU A 387 -1.76 26.96 -30.68
N GLU A 388 -2.51 27.51 -29.72
CA GLU A 388 -2.78 28.95 -29.60
C GLU A 388 -1.50 29.77 -29.38
N PHE A 389 -0.62 29.32 -28.48
CA PHE A 389 0.67 29.98 -28.21
C PHE A 389 1.60 29.95 -29.44
N ASN A 390 1.67 28.83 -30.15
CA ASN A 390 2.48 28.72 -31.36
C ASN A 390 1.90 29.57 -32.51
N ASN A 391 0.58 29.68 -32.61
CA ASN A 391 -0.06 30.57 -33.59
C ASN A 391 0.19 32.05 -33.25
N ALA A 392 0.15 32.43 -31.98
CA ALA A 392 0.46 33.79 -31.53
C ALA A 392 1.93 34.22 -31.74
N ILE A 393 2.86 33.27 -31.79
CA ILE A 393 4.28 33.52 -32.08
C ILE A 393 4.61 33.37 -33.58
N GLY A 394 3.79 32.61 -34.30
CA GLY A 394 3.95 32.34 -35.73
C GLY A 394 3.37 33.41 -36.66
N GLU A 395 2.64 34.40 -36.14
CA GLU A 395 2.27 35.59 -36.93
C GLU A 395 3.50 36.51 -37.07
N PRO A 396 4.03 36.74 -38.28
CA PRO A 396 5.00 37.81 -38.47
C PRO A 396 4.29 39.13 -38.14
N ILE A 397 4.92 39.92 -37.26
CA ILE A 397 4.59 41.34 -37.11
C ILE A 397 4.86 41.96 -38.48
N ASN A 398 3.80 42.11 -39.28
CA ASN A 398 3.82 42.98 -40.45
C ASN A 398 3.91 44.41 -39.92
N ASP A 399 5.12 44.86 -39.61
CA ASP A 399 5.47 46.27 -39.60
C ASP A 399 5.49 46.76 -41.07
N GLU A 400 4.30 46.91 -41.65
CA GLU A 400 4.04 47.86 -42.73
C GLU A 400 3.22 49.01 -42.12
N ASN A 401 3.91 49.98 -41.52
CA ASN A 401 3.60 51.42 -41.54
C ASN A 401 4.53 52.18 -40.58
N ALA A 402 5.72 52.56 -41.07
CA ALA A 402 6.45 53.77 -40.68
C ALA A 402 7.45 54.16 -41.76
#